data_AF-A0AB38X1F6-F1
#
_entry.id   AF-A0AB38X1F6-F1
#
_cell.length_a   1.000
_cell.length_b   1.000
_cell.length_c   1.000
_cell.angle_alpha   90.00
_cell.angle_beta   90.00
_cell.angle_gamma   90.00
#
_symmetry.space_group_name_H-M   'P 1'
#
loop_
_entity.id
_entity.type
_entity.pdbx_description
1 polymer ?
#
loop_
_entity_poly.entity_id
_entity_poly.type
_entity_poly.pdbx_seq_one_letter_code
_entity_poly.pdbx_strand_id
1 'polypeptide(L)'
;MRHAVALSVGLALAQGAAAQEEALPLPSGLTAQVQEVLTDRPGLGLTYRFRFVAEGFAGVGDSEAELETVLADLVWLCESYALPRLAVTGPVPAQVVISLADRPSEFGVFDPDVTQVFEAYRPQEGACIWEMF
;
A
#
# COMPACT_ATOMS: atom_id res chain seq x y z
N MET A 1 -60.91 -28.15 -7.82
CA MET A 1 -60.68 -26.83 -7.18
C MET A 1 -59.17 -26.63 -7.11
N ARG A 2 -58.71 -25.44 -7.50
CA ARG A 2 -57.32 -25.10 -7.84
C ARG A 2 -56.56 -24.75 -6.55
N HIS A 3 -55.41 -25.37 -6.28
CA HIS A 3 -54.48 -24.89 -5.25
C HIS A 3 -53.17 -24.49 -5.93
N ALA A 4 -52.89 -23.20 -5.87
CA ALA A 4 -51.75 -22.55 -6.52
C ALA A 4 -50.46 -22.84 -5.75
N VAL A 5 -49.42 -23.22 -6.48
CA VAL A 5 -48.04 -23.34 -5.97
C VAL A 5 -47.45 -21.93 -5.95
N ALA A 6 -47.16 -21.41 -4.77
CA ALA A 6 -46.42 -20.15 -4.61
C ALA A 6 -44.92 -20.45 -4.69
N LEU A 7 -44.27 -19.94 -5.74
CA LEU A 7 -42.83 -20.05 -5.96
C LEU A 7 -42.14 -18.85 -5.28
N SER A 8 -41.53 -19.08 -4.12
CA SER A 8 -40.76 -18.05 -3.40
C SER A 8 -39.41 -17.86 -4.08
N VAL A 9 -39.23 -16.74 -4.80
CA VAL A 9 -37.93 -16.33 -5.35
C VAL A 9 -37.06 -15.86 -4.19
N GLY A 10 -36.03 -16.64 -3.86
CA GLY A 10 -34.98 -16.23 -2.93
C GLY A 10 -34.08 -15.18 -3.57
N LEU A 11 -34.19 -13.93 -3.12
CA LEU A 11 -33.28 -12.86 -3.51
C LEU A 11 -31.98 -13.02 -2.71
N ALA A 12 -30.97 -13.67 -3.31
CA ALA A 12 -29.63 -13.72 -2.76
C ALA A 12 -29.01 -12.32 -2.82
N LEU A 13 -28.89 -11.64 -1.68
CA LEU A 13 -28.09 -10.43 -1.54
C LEU A 13 -26.62 -10.84 -1.67
N ALA A 14 -26.05 -10.63 -2.86
CA ALA A 14 -24.61 -10.63 -3.07
C ALA A 14 -24.01 -9.50 -2.22
N GLN A 15 -23.50 -9.85 -1.05
CA GLN A 15 -22.63 -8.98 -0.28
C GLN A 15 -21.34 -8.88 -1.08
N GLY A 16 -21.26 -7.90 -1.97
CA GLY A 16 -19.98 -7.44 -2.49
C GLY A 16 -19.14 -7.06 -1.28
N ALA A 17 -18.06 -7.81 -1.04
CA ALA A 17 -17.04 -7.40 -0.11
C ALA A 17 -16.47 -6.09 -0.66
N ALA A 18 -17.01 -4.96 -0.19
CA ALA A 18 -16.28 -3.71 -0.27
C ALA A 18 -14.95 -4.01 0.43
N ALA A 19 -13.86 -3.97 -0.31
CA ALA A 19 -12.54 -3.90 0.28
C ALA A 19 -12.63 -2.71 1.26
N GLN A 20 -12.63 -3.00 2.55
CA GLN A 20 -12.54 -1.94 3.54
C GLN A 20 -11.23 -1.25 3.22
N GLU A 21 -11.34 0.01 2.81
CA GLU A 21 -10.20 0.88 2.59
C GLU A 21 -9.48 0.98 3.94
N GLU A 22 -8.42 0.19 4.10
CA GLU A 22 -7.72 0.03 5.37
C GLU A 22 -7.03 1.35 5.67
N ALA A 23 -7.58 2.08 6.65
CA ALA A 23 -6.99 3.31 7.14
C ALA A 23 -5.74 2.97 7.98
N LEU A 24 -4.59 3.49 7.55
CA LEU A 24 -3.29 3.22 8.13
C LEU A 24 -2.78 4.49 8.83
N PRO A 25 -2.95 4.61 10.15
CA PRO A 25 -2.47 5.78 10.88
C PRO A 25 -0.94 5.81 10.91
N LEU A 26 -0.36 6.88 10.39
CA LEU A 26 1.08 7.04 10.26
C LEU A 26 1.69 7.72 11.50
N PRO A 27 2.98 7.47 11.81
CA PRO A 27 3.73 8.21 12.83
C PRO A 27 3.64 9.73 12.72
N SER A 28 3.60 10.29 11.50
CA SER A 28 3.42 11.72 11.24
C SER A 28 2.06 12.28 11.66
N GLY A 29 1.09 11.41 11.95
CA GLY A 29 -0.31 11.76 12.23
C GLY A 29 -1.21 11.79 10.98
N LEU A 30 -0.64 11.59 9.79
CA LEU A 30 -1.41 11.37 8.58
C LEU A 30 -2.11 10.00 8.62
N THR A 31 -3.07 9.80 7.71
CA THR A 31 -3.69 8.49 7.48
C THR A 31 -3.44 8.08 6.04
N ALA A 32 -2.70 6.99 5.86
CA ALA A 32 -2.49 6.38 4.56
C ALA A 32 -3.60 5.38 4.22
N GLN A 33 -3.75 5.14 2.92
CA GLN A 33 -4.54 4.07 2.34
C GLN A 33 -3.72 3.37 1.27
N VAL A 34 -4.02 2.10 1.04
CA VAL A 34 -3.34 1.32 0.01
C VAL A 34 -3.93 1.66 -1.34
N GLN A 35 -3.11 2.17 -2.25
CA GLN A 35 -3.52 2.37 -3.64
C GLN A 35 -3.45 1.05 -4.40
N GLU A 36 -2.29 0.39 -4.40
CA GLU A 36 -2.08 -0.89 -5.08
C GLU A 36 -0.79 -1.58 -4.61
N VAL A 37 -0.68 -2.88 -4.92
CA VAL A 37 0.55 -3.66 -4.74
C VAL A 37 0.95 -4.23 -6.09
N LEU A 38 2.14 -3.85 -6.55
CA LEU A 38 2.70 -4.29 -7.81
C LEU A 38 3.80 -5.31 -7.57
N THR A 39 3.96 -6.23 -8.53
CA THR A 39 5.05 -7.19 -8.53
C THR A 39 5.83 -7.04 -9.83
N ASP A 40 7.13 -6.83 -9.72
CA ASP A 40 8.02 -6.80 -10.88
C ASP A 40 9.35 -7.51 -10.59
N ARG A 41 10.16 -7.64 -11.64
CA ARG A 41 11.46 -8.33 -11.59
C ARG A 41 12.55 -7.50 -12.28
N PRO A 42 12.91 -6.33 -11.72
CA PRO A 42 14.07 -5.57 -12.17
C PRO A 42 15.37 -6.36 -11.90
N GLY A 43 16.52 -5.86 -12.38
CA GLY A 43 17.81 -6.58 -12.36
C GLY A 43 18.29 -7.13 -11.00
N LEU A 44 17.71 -6.68 -9.88
CA LEU A 44 17.99 -7.14 -8.51
C LEU A 44 17.16 -8.35 -8.05
N GLY A 45 16.22 -8.83 -8.85
CA GLY A 45 15.37 -9.99 -8.54
C GLY A 45 13.90 -9.61 -8.34
N LEU A 46 13.16 -10.42 -7.58
CA LEU A 46 11.75 -10.16 -7.29
C LEU A 46 11.61 -8.92 -6.41
N THR A 47 10.79 -7.97 -6.86
CA THR A 47 10.45 -6.76 -6.11
C THR A 47 8.93 -6.68 -5.94
N TYR A 48 8.49 -6.41 -4.72
CA TYR A 48 7.11 -5.98 -4.47
C TYR A 48 7.09 -4.47 -4.20
N ARG A 49 6.18 -3.75 -4.84
CA ARG A 49 6.00 -2.31 -4.65
C ARG A 49 4.65 -2.08 -4.01
N PHE A 50 4.64 -1.58 -2.78
CA PHE A 50 3.44 -1.19 -2.07
C PHE A 50 3.27 0.32 -2.22
N ARG A 51 2.17 0.72 -2.84
CA ARG A 51 1.88 2.12 -3.14
C ARG A 51 0.76 2.60 -2.24
N PHE A 52 1.01 3.68 -1.52
CA PHE A 52 0.09 4.27 -0.56
C PHE A 52 -0.21 5.72 -0.91
N VAL A 53 -1.39 6.17 -0.49
CA VAL A 53 -1.82 7.57 -0.61
C VAL A 53 -2.20 8.08 0.76
N ALA A 54 -1.74 9.28 1.14
CA ALA A 54 -2.18 9.99 2.32
C ALA A 54 -2.57 11.43 1.95
N GLU A 55 -3.85 11.77 2.11
CA GLU A 55 -4.32 13.14 1.87
C GLU A 55 -3.56 14.12 2.78
N GLY A 56 -3.06 15.21 2.18
CA GLY A 56 -2.27 16.21 2.89
C GLY A 56 -0.78 15.89 3.04
N PHE A 57 -0.30 14.78 2.48
CA PHE A 57 1.14 14.53 2.37
C PHE A 57 1.80 15.61 1.51
N ALA A 58 2.79 16.31 2.07
CA ALA A 58 3.47 17.42 1.41
C ALA A 58 4.85 17.04 0.83
N GLY A 59 5.24 15.77 0.93
CA GLY A 59 6.59 15.32 0.57
C GLY A 59 7.61 15.63 1.66
N VAL A 60 8.88 15.63 1.27
CA VAL A 60 9.98 16.09 2.13
C VAL A 60 10.10 17.60 1.99
N GLY A 61 10.02 18.32 3.10
CA GLY A 61 10.25 19.77 3.15
C GLY A 61 11.74 20.13 3.14
N ASP A 62 12.06 21.31 3.66
CA ASP A 62 13.43 21.86 3.65
C ASP A 62 14.23 21.50 4.93
N SER A 63 13.62 20.82 5.90
CA SER A 63 14.26 20.47 7.17
C SER A 63 14.56 18.98 7.33
N GLU A 64 15.63 18.68 8.06
CA GLU A 64 15.97 17.30 8.44
C GLU A 64 14.84 16.63 9.24
N ALA A 65 14.14 17.38 10.08
CA ALA A 65 13.01 16.87 10.86
C ALA A 65 11.82 16.41 9.99
N GLU A 66 11.56 17.10 8.88
CA GLU A 66 10.54 16.69 7.92
C GLU A 66 10.96 15.41 7.20
N LEU A 67 12.23 15.33 6.77
CA LEU A 67 12.78 14.10 6.18
C LEU A 67 12.67 12.92 7.15
N GLU A 68 13.10 13.08 8.40
CA GLU A 68 13.02 12.04 9.43
C GLU A 68 11.56 11.58 9.65
N THR A 69 10.61 12.51 9.63
CA THR A 69 9.18 12.21 9.76
C THR A 69 8.68 11.37 8.59
N VAL A 70 9.03 11.73 7.34
CA VAL A 70 8.64 10.95 6.15
C VAL A 70 9.28 9.56 6.17
N LEU A 71 10.56 9.46 6.55
CA LEU A 71 11.24 8.16 6.65
C LEU A 71 10.62 7.27 7.73
N ALA A 72 10.18 7.85 8.86
CA ALA A 72 9.46 7.13 9.91
C ALA A 72 8.13 6.56 9.40
N ASP A 73 7.40 7.30 8.58
CA ASP A 73 6.16 6.81 7.96
C ASP A 73 6.43 5.65 6.99
N LEU A 74 7.46 5.77 6.14
CA LEU A 74 7.79 4.74 5.16
C LEU A 74 8.25 3.43 5.81
N VAL A 75 9.09 3.49 6.86
CA VAL A 75 9.49 2.28 7.59
C VAL A 75 8.29 1.66 8.34
N TRP A 76 7.43 2.48 8.93
CA TRP A 76 6.22 2.00 9.60
C TRP A 76 5.29 1.27 8.62
N LEU A 77 5.08 1.81 7.43
CA LEU A 77 4.30 1.17 6.37
C LEU A 77 4.94 -0.15 5.91
N CYS A 78 6.26 -0.18 5.81
CA CYS A 78 6.99 -1.39 5.45
C CYS A 78 6.77 -2.49 6.49
N GLU A 79 7.06 -2.20 7.75
CA GLU A 79 7.07 -3.21 8.82
C GLU A 79 5.67 -3.60 9.28
N SER A 80 4.75 -2.63 9.39
CA SER A 80 3.41 -2.86 9.92
C SER A 80 2.43 -3.37 8.87
N TYR A 81 2.62 -2.99 7.60
CA TYR A 81 1.69 -3.36 6.53
C TYR A 81 2.30 -4.33 5.52
N ALA A 82 3.45 -4.01 4.94
CA ALA A 82 4.00 -4.78 3.82
C ALA A 82 4.56 -6.14 4.26
N LEU A 83 5.41 -6.18 5.29
CA LEU A 83 6.04 -7.43 5.76
C LEU A 83 5.04 -8.53 6.13
N PRO A 84 3.97 -8.27 6.92
CA PRO A 84 2.98 -9.30 7.23
C PRO A 84 2.30 -9.90 5.99
N ARG A 85 2.22 -9.11 4.90
CA ARG A 85 1.58 -9.53 3.66
C ARG A 85 2.53 -10.30 2.75
N LEU A 86 3.85 -10.12 2.84
CA LEU A 86 4.82 -10.91 2.06
C LEU A 86 4.68 -12.42 2.30
N ALA A 87 4.39 -12.82 3.54
CA ALA A 87 4.21 -14.22 3.91
C ALA A 87 3.01 -14.89 3.20
N VAL A 88 2.07 -14.10 2.69
CA VAL A 88 0.83 -14.57 2.05
C VAL A 88 0.89 -14.41 0.52
N THR A 89 1.67 -13.46 0.02
CA THR A 89 1.68 -13.06 -1.40
C THR A 89 2.60 -13.90 -2.30
N GLY A 90 3.66 -14.53 -1.77
CA GLY A 90 4.55 -15.37 -2.58
C GLY A 90 5.94 -15.61 -1.98
N PRO A 91 6.98 -15.91 -2.79
CA PRO A 91 8.34 -16.04 -2.28
C PRO A 91 8.85 -14.70 -1.74
N VAL A 92 9.76 -14.77 -0.75
CA VAL A 92 10.39 -13.58 -0.15
C VAL A 92 11.09 -12.79 -1.26
N PRO A 93 10.73 -11.50 -1.47
CA PRO A 93 11.36 -10.67 -2.50
C PRO A 93 12.80 -10.34 -2.10
N ALA A 94 13.62 -10.01 -3.10
CA ALA A 94 14.92 -9.41 -2.85
C ALA A 94 14.76 -7.98 -2.27
N GLN A 95 13.71 -7.29 -2.68
CA GLN A 95 13.46 -5.91 -2.31
C GLN A 95 11.95 -5.61 -2.18
N VAL A 96 11.60 -4.75 -1.24
CA VAL A 96 10.29 -4.12 -1.11
C VAL A 96 10.48 -2.63 -1.34
N VAL A 97 9.66 -2.05 -2.21
CA VAL A 97 9.59 -0.60 -2.39
C VAL A 97 8.31 -0.10 -1.76
N ILE A 98 8.44 0.89 -0.88
CA ILE A 98 7.31 1.60 -0.29
C ILE A 98 7.22 2.96 -0.96
N SER A 99 6.05 3.30 -1.49
CA SER A 99 5.76 4.61 -2.06
C SER A 99 4.63 5.26 -1.26
N LEU A 100 4.82 6.51 -0.85
CA LEU A 100 3.80 7.34 -0.24
C LEU A 100 3.59 8.58 -1.12
N ALA A 101 2.36 8.79 -1.56
CA ALA A 101 1.96 9.92 -2.37
C ALA A 101 0.83 10.71 -1.72
N ASP A 102 0.63 11.94 -2.15
CA ASP A 102 -0.46 12.79 -1.69
C ASP A 102 -1.81 12.46 -2.37
N ARG A 103 -1.75 11.81 -3.53
CA ARG A 103 -2.91 11.38 -4.32
C ARG A 103 -2.60 10.17 -5.20
N PRO A 104 -3.62 9.45 -5.71
CA PRO A 104 -3.41 8.33 -6.61
C PRO A 104 -2.77 8.75 -7.94
N SER A 105 -1.89 7.91 -8.48
CA SER A 105 -1.25 8.12 -9.79
C SER A 105 -0.99 6.82 -10.55
N GLU A 106 -0.89 6.90 -11.88
CA GLU A 106 -0.61 5.73 -12.73
C GLU A 106 0.86 5.28 -12.59
N PHE A 107 1.09 3.96 -12.48
CA PHE A 107 2.45 3.44 -12.35
C PHE A 107 3.26 3.64 -13.64
N GLY A 108 4.50 4.13 -13.49
CA GLY A 108 5.41 4.31 -14.62
C GLY A 108 5.09 5.51 -15.52
N VAL A 109 4.09 6.32 -15.14
CA VAL A 109 3.74 7.57 -15.82
C VAL A 109 4.15 8.73 -14.94
N PHE A 110 4.92 9.67 -15.50
CA PHE A 110 5.28 10.89 -14.79
C PHE A 110 4.06 11.82 -14.71
N ASP A 111 3.76 12.28 -13.50
CA ASP A 111 2.73 13.26 -13.21
C ASP A 111 3.33 14.39 -12.34
N PRO A 112 3.44 15.62 -12.86
CA PRO A 112 4.06 16.73 -12.12
C PRO A 112 3.20 17.24 -10.95
N ASP A 113 1.91 16.88 -10.92
CA ASP A 113 0.99 17.30 -9.86
C ASP A 113 1.01 16.35 -8.65
N VAL A 114 1.72 15.21 -8.75
CA VAL A 114 1.81 14.20 -7.70
C VAL A 114 3.07 14.39 -6.87
N THR A 115 2.88 14.66 -5.58
CA THR A 115 3.98 14.67 -4.62
C THR A 115 4.13 13.26 -4.07
N GLN A 116 5.28 12.63 -4.32
CA GLN A 116 5.55 11.27 -3.87
C GLN A 116 7.00 11.10 -3.42
N VAL A 117 7.18 10.22 -2.43
CA VAL A 117 8.47 9.72 -1.99
C VAL A 117 8.42 8.20 -2.07
N PHE A 118 9.55 7.58 -2.39
CA PHE A 118 9.69 6.14 -2.32
C PHE A 118 11.05 5.77 -1.75
N GLU A 119 11.07 4.65 -1.04
CA GLU A 119 12.29 4.05 -0.50
C GLU A 119 12.30 2.56 -0.75
N ALA A 120 13.50 2.00 -0.85
CA ALA A 120 13.71 0.57 -0.97
C ALA A 120 14.16 -0.03 0.35
N TYR A 121 13.67 -1.24 0.62
CA TYR A 121 14.01 -2.02 1.79
C TYR A 121 14.26 -3.47 1.40
N ARG A 122 15.22 -4.10 2.07
CA ARG A 122 15.38 -5.54 2.06
C ARG A 122 14.69 -6.14 3.28
N PRO A 123 13.68 -7.01 3.09
CA PRO A 123 13.07 -7.73 4.20
C PRO A 123 14.09 -8.66 4.88
N GLN A 124 14.28 -8.49 6.18
CA GLN A 124 15.14 -9.37 6.97
C GLN A 124 14.60 -9.50 8.40
N GLU A 125 14.33 -10.74 8.84
CA GLU A 125 13.99 -11.06 10.24
C GLU A 125 12.81 -10.24 10.81
N GLY A 126 11.84 -9.87 9.96
CA GLY A 126 10.68 -9.08 10.38
C GLY A 126 10.92 -7.57 10.45
N ALA A 127 12.07 -7.10 9.96
CA ALA A 127 12.41 -5.69 9.81
C ALA A 127 12.62 -5.31 8.34
N CYS A 128 12.49 -4.00 8.06
CA CYS A 128 12.77 -3.43 6.76
C CYS A 128 14.12 -2.71 6.76
N ILE A 129 15.15 -3.39 6.26
CA ILE A 129 16.51 -2.81 6.20
C ILE A 129 16.58 -1.87 5.01
N TRP A 130 16.75 -0.58 5.28
CA TRP A 130 16.84 0.44 4.24
C TRP A 130 17.99 0.16 3.26
N GLU A 131 17.71 0.31 1.98
CA GLU A 131 18.68 0.22 0.89
C GLU A 131 18.62 1.49 0.05
N MET A 132 19.78 2.04 -0.28
CA MET A 132 19.88 3.17 -1.20
C MET A 132 19.24 2.80 -2.55
N PHE A 133 18.32 3.64 -3.02
CA PHE A 133 17.70 3.52 -4.35
C PHE A 133 18.52 4.21 -5.44
#